data_AF-A0A3S4EX32-F1
#
_entry.id   AF-A0A3S4EX32-F1
#
_cell.length_a   1.000
_cell.length_b   1.000
_cell.length_c   1.000
_cell.angle_alpha   90.00
_cell.angle_beta   90.00
_cell.angle_gamma   90.00
#
_symmetry.space_group_name_H-M   'P 1'
#
loop_
_entity.id
_entity.type
_entity.pdbx_description
1 polymer ?
#
loop_
_entity_poly.entity_id
_entity_poly.type
_entity_poly.pdbx_seq_one_letter_code
_entity_poly.pdbx_strand_id
1 'polypeptide(L)' 'MDPRLLEYYNRELSYLRETGAEFAALHPKIAARLGMQGTDIADPYVERMIEAFSFLSARTQPKN' A
#
# COMPACT_ATOMS: atom_id res chain seq x y z
N MET A 1 22.26 2.75 1.26
CA MET A 1 20.98 2.33 0.67
C MET A 1 20.96 2.75 -0.80
N ASP A 2 20.25 2.03 -1.67
CA ASP A 2 20.03 2.48 -3.06
C ASP A 2 19.23 3.79 -3.02
N PRO A 3 19.71 4.90 -3.62
CA PRO A 3 19.02 6.19 -3.57
C PRO A 3 17.62 6.15 -4.22
N ARG A 4 17.36 5.19 -5.11
CA ARG A 4 16.06 5.00 -5.77
C ARG A 4 15.05 4.26 -4.91
N LEU A 5 15.46 3.69 -3.77
CA LEU A 5 14.57 2.90 -2.92
C LEU A 5 13.36 3.71 -2.43
N LEU A 6 13.56 4.99 -2.10
CA LEU A 6 12.47 5.87 -1.68
C LEU A 6 11.45 6.12 -2.80
N GLU A 7 11.94 6.28 -4.03
CA GLU A 7 11.07 6.44 -5.21
C GLU A 7 10.24 5.17 -5.44
N TYR A 8 10.88 4.00 -5.41
CA TYR A 8 10.18 2.72 -5.57
C TYR A 8 9.20 2.48 -4.43
N TYR A 9 9.58 2.74 -3.18
CA TYR A 9 8.69 2.66 -2.04
C TYR A 9 7.43 3.51 -2.22
N ASN A 10 7.57 4.78 -2.59
CA ASN A 10 6.43 5.67 -2.78
C ASN A 10 5.54 5.24 -3.94
N ARG A 11 6.12 4.69 -5.01
CA ARG A 11 5.35 4.13 -6.13
C ARG A 11 4.53 2.92 -5.70
N GLU A 12 5.15 1.96 -5.01
CA GLU A 12 4.45 0.76 -4.51
C GLU A 12 3.36 1.13 -3.50
N LEU A 13 3.63 2.09 -2.60
CA LEU A 13 2.66 2.57 -1.62
C LEU A 13 1.44 3.21 -2.29
N SER A 14 1.68 4.06 -3.31
CA SER A 14 0.60 4.69 -4.06
C SER A 14 -0.24 3.65 -4.80
N TYR A 15 0.42 2.71 -5.49
CA TYR A 15 -0.22 1.62 -6.20
C TYR A 15 -1.10 0.75 -5.27
N LEU A 16 -0.61 0.40 -4.09
CA LEU A 16 -1.39 -0.38 -3.11
C LEU A 16 -2.57 0.39 -2.54
N ARG A 17 -2.46 1.70 -2.33
CA ARG A 17 -3.58 2.53 -1.88
C ARG A 17 -4.66 2.63 -2.96
N GLU A 18 -4.28 2.83 -4.21
CA GLU A 18 -5.21 2.85 -5.35
C GLU A 18 -5.91 1.49 -5.52
N THR A 19 -5.14 0.40 -5.53
CA THR A 19 -5.69 -0.97 -5.62
C THR A 19 -6.55 -1.32 -4.40
N GLY A 20 -6.16 -0.84 -3.21
CA GLY A 20 -6.93 -0.96 -1.98
C GLY A 20 -8.27 -0.24 -2.05
N ALA A 21 -8.32 0.93 -2.69
CA ALA A 21 -9.56 1.66 -2.93
C ALA A 21 -10.50 0.88 -3.87
N GLU A 22 -9.98 0.29 -4.94
CA GLU A 22 -10.76 -0.58 -5.83
C GLU A 22 -11.27 -1.82 -5.09
N PHE A 23 -10.41 -2.49 -4.31
CA PHE A 23 -10.80 -3.60 -3.45
C PHE A 23 -11.92 -3.19 -2.47
N ALA A 24 -11.81 -2.01 -1.88
CA ALA A 24 -12.80 -1.51 -0.93
C ALA A 24 -14.16 -1.22 -1.58
N ALA A 25 -14.15 -0.69 -2.81
CA ALA A 25 -15.37 -0.50 -3.60
C ALA A 25 -16.05 -1.83 -3.94
N LEU A 26 -15.27 -2.86 -4.28
CA LEU A 26 -15.78 -4.19 -4.63
C LEU A 26 -16.21 -5.02 -3.40
N HIS A 27 -15.58 -4.79 -2.25
CA HIS A 27 -15.74 -5.60 -1.04
C HIS A 27 -15.99 -4.74 0.22
N PRO A 28 -17.08 -3.95 0.27
CA PRO A 28 -17.29 -2.95 1.31
C PRO A 28 -17.35 -3.52 2.73
N LYS A 29 -17.91 -4.74 2.90
CA LYS A 29 -17.96 -5.40 4.21
C LYS A 29 -16.58 -5.79 4.74
N ILE A 30 -15.65 -6.16 3.86
CA ILE A 30 -14.27 -6.50 4.25
C ILE A 30 -13.50 -5.22 4.51
N ALA A 31 -13.58 -4.25 3.60
CA ALA A 31 -12.93 -2.94 3.74
C ALA A 31 -13.31 -2.21 5.04
N ALA A 32 -14.60 -2.23 5.41
CA ALA A 32 -15.04 -1.65 6.68
C ALA A 32 -14.35 -2.27 7.91
N ARG A 33 -14.02 -3.57 7.87
CA ARG A 33 -13.31 -4.25 8.96
C ARG A 33 -11.81 -3.93 8.98
N LEU A 34 -11.27 -3.47 7.86
CA LEU A 34 -9.87 -3.07 7.68
C LEU A 34 -9.68 -1.55 7.82
N GLY A 35 -10.75 -0.79 8.10
CA GLY A 35 -10.70 0.67 8.17
C GLY A 35 -10.41 1.35 6.82
N MET A 36 -10.64 0.65 5.71
CA MET A 36 -10.38 1.18 4.36
C MET A 36 -11.54 2.05 3.87
N GLN A 37 -11.25 3.27 3.44
CA GLN A 37 -12.20 4.20 2.86
C GLN A 37 -11.53 5.02 1.75
N GLY A 38 -11.86 4.71 0.49
CA GLY A 38 -11.12 5.27 -0.64
C GLY A 38 -9.64 4.86 -0.55
N THR A 39 -8.73 5.81 -0.73
CA THR A 39 -7.27 5.59 -0.58
C THR A 39 -6.79 5.62 0.87
N ASP A 40 -7.67 5.95 1.82
CA ASP A 40 -7.33 6.11 3.22
C ASP A 40 -7.56 4.81 3.99
N ILE A 41 -6.68 4.53 4.95
CA ILE A 41 -6.75 3.38 5.85
C ILE A 41 -6.67 3.90 7.27
N ALA A 42 -7.82 3.96 7.94
CA ALA A 42 -7.93 4.51 9.29
C ALA A 42 -7.33 3.59 10.37
N ASP A 43 -7.21 2.29 10.10
CA ASP A 43 -6.57 1.36 11.03
C ASP A 43 -5.03 1.46 10.91
N PRO A 44 -4.32 1.89 11.98
CA PRO A 44 -2.89 2.14 11.91
C PRO A 44 -2.04 0.87 11.81
N TYR A 45 -2.60 -0.31 12.10
CA TYR A 45 -1.89 -1.58 11.90
C TYR A 45 -2.01 -2.05 10.45
N VAL A 46 -3.18 -1.87 9.84
CA VAL A 46 -3.38 -2.14 8.42
C VAL A 46 -2.53 -1.20 7.57
N GLU A 47 -2.51 0.10 7.90
CA GLU A 47 -1.66 1.07 7.18
C GLU A 47 -0.18 0.68 7.27
N ARG A 48 0.34 0.39 8.47
CA ARG A 48 1.73 -0.06 8.63
C ARG A 48 2.04 -1.37 7.90
N MET A 49 1.08 -2.28 7.80
CA MET A 49 1.27 -3.51 7.03
C MET A 49 1.42 -3.22 5.54
N ILE A 50 0.64 -2.27 5.00
CA ILE A 50 0.79 -1.81 3.61
C ILE A 50 2.14 -1.13 3.41
N GLU A 51 2.56 -0.25 4.32
CA GLU A 51 3.88 0.39 4.25
C GLU A 51 5.02 -0.65 4.28
N ALA A 52 4.95 -1.62 5.19
CA ALA A 52 5.95 -2.69 5.27
C ALA A 52 6.01 -3.54 3.99
N PHE A 53 4.84 -3.88 3.43
CA PHE A 53 4.77 -4.61 2.16
C PHE A 53 5.32 -3.77 1.00
N SER A 54 4.98 -2.48 0.92
CA SER A 54 5.51 -1.53 -0.08
C SER A 54 7.03 -1.47 -0.03
N PHE A 55 7.60 -1.42 1.18
CA PHE A 55 9.05 -1.42 1.38
C PHE A 55 9.70 -2.72 0.92
N LEU A 56 9.10 -3.88 1.22
CA LEU A 56 9.62 -5.17 0.77
C LEU A 56 9.51 -5.33 -0.75
N SER A 57 8.40 -4.90 -1.35
CA SER A 57 8.19 -4.88 -2.81
C SER A 57 9.22 -3.98 -3.51
N ALA A 58 9.45 -2.77 -2.99
CA ALA A 58 10.42 -1.84 -3.53
C ALA A 58 11.87 -2.39 -3.57
N ARG A 59 12.20 -3.36 -2.71
CA ARG A 59 13.52 -4.01 -2.69
C ARG A 59 13.72 -5.06 -3.77
N THR A 60 12.64 -5.62 -4.32
CA THR A 60 12.71 -6.64 -5.39
C THR A 60 12.77 -6.00 -6.78
N GLN A 61 12.48 -4.70 -6.89
CA GLN A 61 12.52 -3.96 -8.15
C GLN A 61 13.92 -4.03 -8.78
N PRO A 62 14.02 -4.39 -10.08
CA PRO A 62 15.30 -4.46 -10.78
C PRO A 62 15.96 -3.07 -10.81
N LYS A 63 17.27 -3.07 -10.61
CA LYS A 63 18.10 -1.87 -10.46
C LYS A 63 18.65 -1.33 -11.78
N ASN A 64 18.11 -1.83 -12.89
CA ASN A 64 18.69 -1.70 -14.23
C ASN A 64 18.49 -0.30 -14.81
#